data_AF-A0A831SMV5-F1
#
_entry.id   AF-A0A831SMV5-F1
#
_cell.length_a   1.000
_cell.length_b   1.000
_cell.length_c   1.000
_cell.angle_alpha   90.00
_cell.angle_beta   90.00
_cell.angle_gamma   90.00
#
_symmetry.space_group_name_H-M   'P 1'
#
loop_
_entity.id
_entity.type
_entity.pdbx_description
1 polymer ?
#
loop_
_entity_poly.entity_id
_entity_poly.type
_entity_poly.pdbx_seq_one_letter_code
_entity_poly.pdbx_strand_id
1 'polypeptide(L)' 'MANLKILLIGQPNIGKSSLLNALVGSVTTVSNYPGTTVEVTKAKKKINSTEIEFLDTPGIYSISDR' A
#
# COMPACT_ATOMS: atom_id res chain seq x y z
N MET A 1 -3.54 -14.02 16.90
CA MET A 1 -2.47 -13.34 16.14
C MET A 1 -2.98 -11.95 15.79
N ALA A 2 -2.20 -10.90 16.03
CA ALA A 2 -2.60 -9.55 15.65
C ALA A 2 -2.42 -9.38 14.13
N ASN A 3 -3.45 -8.86 13.46
CA ASN A 3 -3.39 -8.51 12.04
C ASN A 3 -3.48 -6.97 11.94
N LEU A 4 -2.49 -6.35 11.31
CA LEU A 4 -2.40 -4.91 11.14
C LEU A 4 -2.47 -4.58 9.65
N LYS A 5 -3.29 -3.59 9.29
CA LYS A 5 -3.36 -3.06 7.93
C LYS A 5 -2.80 -1.64 7.90
N ILE A 6 -1.91 -1.38 6.96
CA ILE A 6 -1.27 -0.09 6.75
C ILE A 6 -1.55 0.36 5.31
N LEU A 7 -2.17 1.53 5.16
CA LEU A 7 -2.37 2.18 3.87
C LEU A 7 -1.32 3.27 3.67
N LEU A 8 -0.69 3.29 2.50
CA LEU A 8 0.20 4.35 2.06
C LEU A 8 -0.60 5.33 1.20
N ILE A 9 -0.87 6.51 1.75
CA ILE A 9 -1.61 7.58 1.09
C ILE A 9 -0.69 8.81 1.00
N GLY A 10 -0.74 9.50 -0.13
CA GLY A 10 -0.03 10.76 -0.32
C GLY A 10 0.01 11.17 -1.78
N GLN A 11 0.68 12.28 -2.06
CA GLN A 11 0.77 12.83 -3.41
C GLN A 11 1.46 11.87 -4.40
N PRO A 12 1.21 12.01 -5.71
CA PRO A 12 2.00 11.35 -6.73
C PRO A 12 3.50 11.63 -6.56
N ASN A 13 4.35 10.64 -6.85
CA ASN A 13 5.81 10.77 -6.90
C ASN A 13 6.54 11.14 -5.59
N ILE A 14 5.90 11.08 -4.41
CA ILE A 14 6.59 11.32 -3.12
C ILE A 14 7.40 10.12 -2.59
N GLY A 15 7.48 9.02 -3.35
CA GLY A 15 8.22 7.82 -2.95
C GLY A 15 7.44 6.77 -2.13
N LYS A 16 6.10 6.78 -2.15
CA LYS A 16 5.26 5.77 -1.44
C LYS A 16 5.65 4.33 -1.78
N SER A 17 5.75 4.00 -3.07
CA SER A 17 6.10 2.66 -3.54
C SER A 17 7.56 2.30 -3.21
N SER A 18 8.46 3.29 -3.21
CA SER A 18 9.85 3.10 -2.78
C SER A 18 9.94 2.81 -1.27
N LEU A 19 9.17 3.52 -0.45
CA LEU A 19 9.06 3.23 0.98
C LEU A 19 8.48 1.84 1.22
N LEU A 20 7.43 1.46 0.49
CA LEU A 20 6.90 0.12 0.56
C LEU A 20 8.00 -0.90 0.27
N ASN A 21 8.68 -0.79 -0.88
CA ASN A 21 9.77 -1.69 -1.25
C ASN A 21 10.88 -1.76 -0.19
N ALA A 22 11.22 -0.65 0.46
CA ALA A 22 12.19 -0.65 1.55
C ALA A 22 11.68 -1.41 2.80
N LEU A 23 10.38 -1.32 3.10
CA LEU A 23 9.77 -1.97 4.27
C LEU A 23 9.58 -3.48 4.07
N VAL A 24 9.13 -3.92 2.89
CA VAL A 24 8.76 -5.32 2.60
C VAL A 24 9.80 -6.07 1.77
N GLY A 25 10.77 -5.39 1.17
CA GLY A 25 11.60 -5.92 0.08
C GLY A 25 10.94 -5.69 -1.28
N SER A 26 11.50 -6.27 -2.35
CA SER A 26 10.96 -6.13 -3.70
C SER A 26 9.52 -6.66 -3.77
N VAL A 27 8.54 -5.77 -3.93
CA VAL A 27 7.13 -6.15 -4.02
C VAL A 27 6.81 -6.58 -5.46
N THR A 28 6.21 -7.76 -5.61
CA THR A 28 5.84 -8.32 -6.92
C THR A 28 4.33 -8.36 -7.17
N THR A 29 3.51 -8.03 -6.17
CA THR A 29 2.05 -8.24 -6.24
C THR A 29 1.28 -6.93 -6.43
N VAL A 30 0.85 -6.70 -7.66
CA VAL A 30 -0.12 -5.67 -8.03
C VAL A 30 -1.50 -6.32 -8.10
N SER A 31 -2.53 -5.66 -7.56
CA SER A 31 -3.92 -6.13 -7.62
C SER A 31 -4.85 -5.00 -8.03
N ASN A 32 -5.86 -5.31 -8.83
CA ASN A 32 -6.91 -4.35 -9.16
C ASN A 32 -7.94 -4.27 -8.03
N TYR A 33 -8.45 -3.07 -7.76
CA TYR A 33 -9.58 -2.92 -6.85
C TYR A 33 -10.88 -3.36 -7.56
N PRO A 34 -11.71 -4.24 -6.96
CA PRO A 34 -12.89 -4.79 -7.61
C PRO A 34 -13.80 -3.72 -8.20
N GLY A 35 -14.17 -3.87 -9.48
CA GLY A 35 -15.05 -2.93 -10.17
C GLY A 35 -14.39 -1.62 -10.64
N THR A 36 -13.06 -1.52 -10.58
CA THR A 36 -12.32 -0.33 -11.07
C THR A 36 -11.05 -0.74 -11.83
N THR A 37 -10.52 0.16 -12.65
CA THR A 37 -9.20 0.03 -13.30
C THR A 37 -8.04 0.52 -12.42
N VAL A 38 -8.30 0.76 -11.13
CA VAL A 38 -7.32 1.30 -10.20
C VAL A 38 -6.45 0.17 -9.64
N GLU A 39 -5.16 0.21 -9.97
CA GLU A 39 -4.15 -0.68 -9.44
C GLU A 39 -3.75 -0.28 -8.01
N VAL A 40 -3.73 -1.26 -7.12
CA VAL A 40 -3.23 -1.14 -5.74
C VAL A 40 -2.17 -2.21 -5.54
N THR A 41 -0.99 -1.80 -5.12
CA THR A 41 0.09 -2.74 -4.78
C THR A 41 -0.12 -3.25 -3.37
N LYS A 42 -0.08 -4.57 -3.18
CA LYS A 42 -0.26 -5.21 -1.88
C LYS A 42 1.00 -5.94 -1.49
N ALA A 43 1.36 -5.84 -0.22
CA ALA A 43 2.47 -6.61 0.33
C ALA A 43 2.14 -7.09 1.75
N LYS A 44 2.71 -8.23 2.13
CA LYS A 44 2.58 -8.75 3.49
C LYS A 44 3.93 -8.97 4.11
N LYS A 45 4.08 -8.59 5.38
CA LYS A 45 5.26 -8.87 6.18
C LYS A 45 4.86 -9.37 7.55
N LYS A 46 5.53 -10.42 8.02
CA LYS A 46 5.44 -10.82 9.42
C LYS A 46 6.55 -10.15 10.21
N ILE A 47 6.17 -9.43 11.27
CA ILE A 47 7.12 -8.88 12.25
C ILE A 47 6.73 -9.46 13.61
N ASN A 48 7.63 -10.24 14.21
CA ASN A 48 7.35 -11.01 15.42
C ASN A 48 6.10 -11.89 15.26
N SER A 49 5.08 -11.69 16.10
CA SER A 49 3.80 -12.39 16.07
C SER A 49 2.68 -11.63 15.34
N THR A 50 3.01 -10.52 14.68
CA THR A 50 2.07 -9.65 13.96
C THR A 50 2.21 -9.84 12.46
N GLU A 51 1.09 -10.12 11.79
CA GLU A 51 1.00 -10.07 10.34
C GLU A 51 0.60 -8.67 9.92
N ILE A 52 1.41 -8.04 9.05
CA ILE A 52 1.17 -6.69 8.56
C ILE A 52 0.86 -6.78 7.06
N GLU A 53 -0.29 -6.26 6.66
CA GLU A 53 -0.70 -6.07 5.28
C GLU A 53 -0.53 -4.59 4.91
N PHE A 54 0.28 -4.33 3.89
CA PHE A 54 0.50 -3.01 3.32
C PHE A 54 -0.29 -2.87 2.02
N LEU A 55 -0.91 -1.70 1.83
CA LEU A 55 -1.58 -1.31 0.60
C LEU A 55 -1.01 0.04 0.13
N ASP A 56 -0.42 0.06 -1.07
CA ASP A 56 0.00 1.29 -1.74
C ASP A 56 -1.07 1.71 -2.75
N THR A 57 -1.66 2.88 -2.48
CA THR A 57 -2.74 3.43 -3.28
C THR A 57 -2.21 4.41 -4.32
N PRO A 58 -2.96 4.67 -5.40
CA PRO A 58 -2.64 5.79 -6.29
C PRO A 58 -2.43 7.09 -5.52
N GLY A 59 -1.55 7.94 -6.04
CA GLY A 59 -1.30 9.24 -5.44
C GLY A 59 -2.53 10.15 -5.55
N ILE A 60 -2.80 10.91 -4.49
CA ILE A 60 -3.91 11.87 -4.44
C ILE A 60 -3.39 13.27 -4.11
N TYR A 61 -3.96 14.30 -4.74
CA TYR A 61 -3.63 15.69 -4.44
C TYR A 61 -4.52 16.28 -3.33
N SER A 62 -5.73 15.74 -3.17
CA SER A 62 -6.66 16.13 -2.12
C SER A 62 -7.44 14.89 -1.63
N ILE A 63 -7.88 14.94 -0.38
CA ILE A 63 -8.85 14.02 0.22
C ILE A 63 -10.25 14.68 0.27
N SER A 64 -10.35 15.97 -0.11
CA SER A 64 -11.64 16.66 -0.19
C SER A 64 -12.47 16.14 -1.36
N ASP A 65 -13.78 16.09 -1.13
CA ASP A 65 -14.84 15.93 -2.13
C ASP A 65 -15.24 17.28 -2.77
N ARG A 66 -14.57 18.35 -2.38
CA ARG A 66 -14.70 19.72 -2.91
C ARG A 66 -13.63 20.02 -3.93
#